data_AF-A0A8S8YW99-F1
#
_entry.id   AF-A0A8S8YW99-F1
#
_cell.length_a   1.000
_cell.length_b   1.000
_cell.length_c   1.000
_cell.angle_alpha   90.00
_cell.angle_beta   90.00
_cell.angle_gamma   90.00
#
_symmetry.space_group_name_H-M   'P 1'
#
loop_
_entity.id
_entity.type
_entity.pdbx_description
1 polymer ?
#
loop_
_entity_poly.entity_id
_entity_poly.type
_entity_poly.pdbx_seq_one_letter_code
_entity_poly.pdbx_strand_id
1 'polypeptide(L)'
;MLCLAFDQKKYFLCWADANNMENGVREKIVAHLQNNGCNLVEMFTSDTHFTTMGVRNSNGYYQLGIVTESEKLENWCLSIAKKAEENIVSGQFEILENKAQVRVMGSGIFEHLSIALDSSLKMTKGFMVGCVGLFLLSIFLWF
;
A
#
# COMPACT_ATOMS: atom_id res chain seq x y z
N MET A 1 4.05 -12.45 13.72
CA MET A 1 2.68 -13.00 13.63
C MET A 1 2.15 -13.24 15.03
N LEU A 2 0.88 -12.92 15.25
CA LEU A 2 0.18 -13.08 16.52
C LEU A 2 -1.02 -13.99 16.32
N CYS A 3 -1.20 -14.97 17.20
CA CYS A 3 -2.38 -15.82 17.24
C CYS A 3 -3.22 -15.43 18.46
N LEU A 4 -4.48 -15.05 18.24
CA LEU A 4 -5.46 -14.73 19.26
C LEU A 4 -6.53 -15.81 19.26
N ALA A 5 -6.69 -16.53 20.37
CA ALA A 5 -7.79 -17.45 20.56
C ALA A 5 -8.82 -16.86 21.52
N PHE A 6 -10.04 -16.67 21.03
CA PHE A 6 -11.19 -16.27 21.82
C PHE A 6 -12.45 -16.91 21.23
N ASP A 7 -13.41 -17.25 22.09
CA ASP A 7 -14.69 -17.87 21.68
C ASP A 7 -14.51 -19.12 20.79
N GLN A 8 -13.58 -20.00 21.18
CA GLN A 8 -13.22 -21.24 20.46
C GLN A 8 -12.70 -21.04 19.02
N LYS A 9 -12.45 -19.80 18.60
CA LYS A 9 -11.89 -19.45 17.29
C LYS A 9 -10.49 -18.90 17.44
N LYS A 10 -9.66 -19.16 16.43
CA LYS A 10 -8.28 -18.67 16.34
C LYS A 10 -8.18 -17.65 15.22
N TYR A 11 -7.55 -16.53 15.52
CA TYR A 11 -7.38 -15.40 14.62
C TYR A 11 -5.91 -15.08 14.50
N PHE A 12 -5.42 -14.96 13.27
CA PHE A 12 -4.02 -14.69 12.99
C PHE A 12 -3.86 -13.26 12.48
N LEU A 13 -2.88 -12.54 13.03
CA LEU A 13 -2.45 -11.23 12.57
C LEU A 13 -1.00 -11.35 12.12
N CYS A 14 -0.73 -11.05 10.86
CA CYS A 14 0.61 -11.12 10.28
C CYS A 14 1.15 -9.72 10.02
N TRP A 15 2.41 -9.46 10.36
CA TRP A 15 3.12 -8.27 9.92
C TRP A 15 4.45 -8.69 9.31
N ALA A 16 4.84 -8.02 8.24
CA ALA A 16 6.14 -8.17 7.61
C ALA A 16 6.92 -6.86 7.76
N ASP A 17 8.22 -6.97 8.06
CA ASP A 17 9.15 -5.83 8.02
C ASP A 17 9.45 -5.50 6.56
N ALA A 18 8.63 -4.62 6.00
CA ALA A 18 8.69 -4.20 4.62
C ALA A 18 7.96 -2.87 4.50
N ASN A 19 8.36 -2.06 3.51
CA ASN A 19 7.66 -0.83 3.21
C ASN A 19 6.32 -1.11 2.50
N ASN A 20 6.38 -1.90 1.43
CA ASN A 20 5.24 -2.26 0.60
C ASN A 20 5.28 -3.75 0.21
N MET A 21 4.13 -4.26 -0.24
CA MET A 21 3.97 -5.61 -0.77
C MET A 21 3.52 -5.54 -2.23
N GLU A 22 4.01 -6.47 -3.03
CA GLU A 22 3.56 -6.63 -4.42
C GLU A 22 2.09 -7.04 -4.47
N ASN A 23 1.35 -6.46 -5.41
CA ASN A 23 -0.08 -6.76 -5.61
C ASN A 23 -0.29 -8.26 -5.88
N GLY A 24 -1.28 -8.87 -5.23
CA GLY A 24 -1.59 -10.29 -5.40
C GLY A 24 -0.89 -11.21 -4.40
N VAL A 25 0.22 -10.78 -3.78
CA VAL A 25 0.94 -11.62 -2.80
C VAL A 25 0.13 -11.77 -1.51
N ARG A 26 -0.50 -10.70 -1.05
CA ARG A 26 -1.38 -10.70 0.13
C ARG A 26 -2.51 -11.71 -0.04
N GLU A 27 -3.18 -11.68 -1.19
CA GLU A 27 -4.34 -12.53 -1.50
C GLU A 27 -3.95 -14.00 -1.51
N LYS A 28 -2.79 -14.33 -2.09
CA LYS A 28 -2.27 -15.70 -2.08
C LYS A 28 -1.95 -16.18 -0.67
N ILE A 29 -1.31 -15.35 0.15
CA ILE A 29 -1.02 -15.67 1.56
C ILE A 29 -2.30 -15.90 2.34
N VAL A 30 -3.29 -15.01 2.23
CA VAL A 30 -4.60 -15.18 2.88
C VAL A 30 -5.26 -16.49 2.47
N ALA A 31 -5.32 -16.77 1.16
CA ALA A 31 -5.92 -18.00 0.64
C ALA A 31 -5.17 -19.25 1.12
N HIS A 32 -3.83 -19.22 1.11
CA HIS A 32 -3.00 -20.33 1.54
C HIS A 32 -3.20 -20.66 3.02
N LEU A 33 -3.21 -19.66 3.91
CA LEU A 33 -3.49 -19.87 5.33
C LEU A 33 -4.92 -20.37 5.57
N GLN A 34 -5.91 -19.80 4.88
CA GLN A 34 -7.30 -20.20 5.00
C GLN A 34 -7.50 -21.67 4.59
N ASN A 35 -6.88 -22.10 3.49
CA ASN A 35 -6.90 -23.49 3.03
C ASN A 35 -6.26 -24.47 4.03
N ASN A 36 -5.37 -23.98 4.89
CA ASN A 36 -4.72 -24.75 5.95
C ASN A 36 -5.38 -24.57 7.34
N GLY A 37 -6.60 -24.03 7.39
CA GLY A 37 -7.37 -23.87 8.63
C GLY A 37 -6.93 -22.71 9.52
N CYS A 38 -6.04 -21.84 9.03
CA CYS A 38 -5.58 -20.65 9.74
C CYS A 38 -6.38 -19.43 9.25
N ASN A 39 -7.25 -18.87 10.11
CA ASN A 39 -8.01 -17.68 9.76
C ASN A 39 -7.16 -16.41 9.92
N LEU A 40 -6.55 -15.96 8.83
CA LEU A 40 -5.79 -14.72 8.79
C LEU A 40 -6.74 -13.52 8.72
N VAL A 41 -6.75 -12.70 9.77
CA VAL A 41 -7.57 -11.48 9.83
C VAL A 41 -7.03 -10.43 8.89
N GLU A 42 -5.72 -10.19 8.93
CA GLU A 42 -5.07 -9.17 8.10
C GLU A 42 -3.56 -9.40 8.03
N MET A 43 -2.95 -8.93 6.93
CA MET A 43 -1.50 -8.89 6.74
C MET A 43 -1.03 -7.45 6.56
N PHE A 44 -0.18 -7.00 7.46
CA PHE A 44 0.35 -5.64 7.47
C PHE A 44 1.80 -5.61 6.99
N THR A 45 2.19 -4.49 6.39
CA THR A 45 3.60 -4.13 6.23
C THR A 45 3.92 -3.04 7.24
N SER A 46 5.06 -3.17 7.92
CA SER A 46 5.57 -2.16 8.84
C SER A 46 7.00 -1.89 8.42
N ASP A 47 7.29 -0.69 7.93
CA ASP A 47 8.67 -0.26 7.71
C ASP A 47 9.27 0.08 9.08
N THR A 48 9.88 -0.92 9.73
CA THR A 48 10.54 -0.69 11.02
C THR A 48 11.90 -0.01 10.87
N HIS A 49 12.32 0.29 9.62
CA HIS A 49 13.63 0.85 9.26
C HIS A 49 14.83 0.07 9.82
N PHE A 50 14.64 -1.18 10.23
CA PHE A 50 15.68 -1.99 10.89
C PHE A 50 16.84 -2.34 9.94
N THR A 51 16.59 -2.42 8.63
CA THR A 51 17.63 -2.70 7.62
C THR A 51 17.79 -1.55 6.63
N THR A 52 18.66 -0.58 6.95
CA THR A 52 18.98 0.57 6.10
C THR A 52 20.09 0.30 5.07
N MET A 53 20.36 -0.94 4.67
CA MET A 53 21.49 -1.21 3.76
C MET A 53 21.21 -2.32 2.75
N GLY A 54 21.17 -1.95 1.46
CA GLY A 54 21.84 -2.77 0.45
C GLY A 54 21.16 -2.90 -0.90
N VAL A 55 19.82 -2.93 -0.99
CA VAL A 55 19.16 -3.38 -2.23
C VAL A 55 18.24 -2.28 -2.77
N ARG A 56 18.79 -1.46 -3.69
CA ARG A 56 18.07 -0.39 -4.39
C ARG A 56 17.78 -0.81 -5.84
N ASN A 57 16.52 -0.77 -6.25
CA ASN A 57 16.14 -0.72 -7.67
C ASN A 57 16.00 0.74 -8.13
N SER A 58 15.53 0.97 -9.36
CA SER A 58 15.22 2.32 -9.88
C SER A 58 14.26 3.13 -8.98
N ASN A 59 13.44 2.43 -8.19
CA ASN A 59 12.45 3.00 -7.28
C ASN A 59 12.98 3.12 -5.83
N GLY A 60 14.23 2.74 -5.57
CA GLY A 60 14.92 2.88 -4.29
C GLY A 60 14.70 1.76 -3.27
N TYR A 61 13.79 0.80 -3.50
CA TYR A 61 13.50 -0.32 -2.59
C TYR A 61 12.82 -1.49 -3.33
N TYR A 62 13.03 -2.72 -2.83
CA TYR A 62 12.28 -3.89 -3.29
C TYR A 62 11.07 -4.13 -2.39
N GLN A 63 9.89 -4.23 -3.00
CA GLN A 63 8.66 -4.61 -2.30
C GLN A 63 8.70 -6.08 -1.91
N LEU A 64 8.01 -6.45 -0.83
CA LEU A 64 7.85 -7.84 -0.43
C LEU A 64 7.10 -8.59 -1.54
N GLY A 65 7.70 -9.65 -2.08
CA GLY A 65 7.14 -10.42 -3.20
C GLY A 65 7.92 -10.32 -4.51
N ILE A 66 8.64 -9.22 -4.74
CA ILE A 66 9.33 -8.98 -6.03
C ILE A 66 10.54 -9.91 -6.21
N VAL A 67 11.32 -10.10 -5.15
CA VAL A 67 12.53 -10.95 -5.18
C VAL A 67 12.24 -12.34 -4.62
N THR A 68 11.35 -12.42 -3.64
CA THR A 68 10.98 -13.67 -2.98
C THR A 68 9.64 -14.13 -3.54
N GLU A 69 9.64 -15.30 -4.17
CA GLU A 69 8.44 -15.91 -4.73
C GLU A 69 7.31 -16.02 -3.70
N SER A 70 6.07 -15.79 -4.15
CA SER A 70 4.88 -15.82 -3.30
C SER A 70 4.74 -17.15 -2.56
N GLU A 71 5.02 -18.27 -3.22
CA GLU A 71 4.92 -19.62 -2.62
C GLU A 71 5.83 -19.78 -1.40
N LYS A 72 7.03 -19.20 -1.45
CA LYS A 72 7.96 -19.24 -0.31
C LYS A 72 7.45 -18.41 0.85
N LEU A 73 6.88 -17.23 0.56
CA LEU A 73 6.29 -16.35 1.56
C LEU A 73 5.07 -16.99 2.22
N GLU A 74 4.19 -17.62 1.43
CA GLU A 74 3.01 -18.36 1.90
C GLU A 74 3.41 -19.47 2.89
N ASN A 75 4.39 -20.31 2.50
CA ASN A 75 4.90 -21.40 3.33
C ASN A 75 5.56 -20.88 4.62
N TRP A 76 6.33 -19.79 4.55
CA TRP A 76 6.89 -19.17 5.74
C TRP A 76 5.80 -18.64 6.67
N CYS A 77 4.80 -17.92 6.14
CA CYS A 77 3.68 -17.43 6.94
C CYS A 77 2.93 -18.58 7.62
N LEU A 78 2.66 -19.67 6.90
CA LEU A 78 2.02 -20.86 7.49
C LEU A 78 2.86 -21.49 8.61
N SER A 79 4.18 -21.61 8.41
CA SER A 79 5.07 -22.17 9.43
C SER A 79 5.09 -21.32 10.71
N ILE A 80 5.05 -19.99 10.56
CA ILE A 80 5.01 -19.06 11.68
C ILE A 80 3.63 -19.09 12.35
N ALA A 81 2.56 -19.24 11.58
CA ALA A 81 1.20 -19.37 12.11
C ALA A 81 1.08 -20.60 13.03
N LYS A 82 1.55 -21.76 12.57
CA LYS A 82 1.54 -23.00 13.37
C LYS A 82 2.36 -22.84 14.65
N LYS A 83 3.55 -22.23 14.57
CA LYS A 83 4.36 -21.93 15.77
C LYS A 83 3.66 -20.97 16.72
N ALA A 84 2.97 -19.95 16.21
CA ALA A 84 2.22 -19.00 17.04
C ALA A 84 1.02 -19.67 17.72
N GLU A 85 0.39 -20.64 17.06
CA GLU A 85 -0.68 -21.46 17.60
C GLU A 85 -0.18 -22.42 18.70
N GLU A 86 0.98 -23.05 18.52
CA GLU A 86 1.60 -23.93 19.51
C GLU A 86 2.01 -23.18 20.79
N ASN A 87 2.43 -21.91 20.66
CA ASN A 87 2.90 -21.08 21.76
C ASN A 87 1.78 -20.22 22.39
N ILE A 88 0.52 -20.58 22.18
CA ILE A 88 -0.58 -19.80 22.73
C ILE A 88 -0.66 -19.97 24.25
N VAL A 89 -0.75 -18.84 24.96
CA VAL A 89 -0.85 -18.79 26.42
C VAL A 89 -2.00 -17.89 26.83
N SER A 90 -2.59 -18.17 28.00
CA SER A 90 -3.58 -17.27 28.59
C SER A 90 -2.91 -15.97 28.99
N GLY A 91 -3.45 -14.85 28.51
CA GLY A 91 -2.93 -13.51 28.79
C GLY A 91 -4.05 -12.48 28.77
N GLN A 92 -3.72 -11.27 29.20
CA GLN A 92 -4.59 -10.11 29.10
C GLN A 92 -4.05 -9.16 28.03
N PHE A 93 -4.95 -8.62 27.21
CA PHE A 93 -4.63 -7.58 26.25
C PHE A 93 -5.19 -6.25 26.74
N GLU A 94 -4.36 -5.23 26.76
CA GLU A 94 -4.78 -3.85 27.03
C GLU A 94 -4.59 -3.02 25.76
N ILE A 95 -5.58 -2.20 25.44
CA ILE A 95 -5.53 -1.28 24.30
C ILE A 95 -5.40 0.13 24.88
N LEU A 96 -4.25 0.76 24.64
CA LEU A 96 -4.04 2.16 24.99
C LEU A 96 -4.32 3.02 23.74
N GLU A 97 -5.35 3.85 23.80
CA GLU A 97 -5.70 4.79 22.74
C GLU A 97 -5.28 6.22 23.15
N ASN A 98 -4.56 6.92 22.28
CA ASN A 98 -4.22 8.33 22.46
C ASN A 98 -4.83 9.16 21.32
N LYS A 99 -5.67 10.14 21.67
CA LYS A 99 -6.32 11.05 20.71
C LYS A 99 -5.65 12.41 20.79
N ALA A 100 -5.01 12.81 19.70
CA ALA A 100 -4.47 14.16 19.54
C ALA A 100 -5.32 14.93 18.52
N GLN A 101 -5.73 16.16 18.86
CA GLN A 101 -6.26 17.09 17.86
C GLN A 101 -5.11 17.68 17.05
N VAL A 102 -4.87 17.14 15.86
CA VAL A 102 -3.90 17.67 14.90
C VAL A 102 -4.63 18.43 13.80
N ARG A 103 -4.04 19.55 13.36
CA ARG A 103 -4.51 20.23 12.14
C ARG A 103 -4.06 19.42 10.94
N VAL A 104 -4.99 18.73 10.29
CA VAL A 104 -4.74 18.07 9.00
C VAL A 104 -4.97 19.05 7.86
N MET A 105 -4.31 18.82 6.71
CA MET A 105 -4.71 19.49 5.48
C MET A 105 -6.16 19.12 5.17
N GLY A 106 -7.06 20.09 5.20
CA GLY A 106 -8.45 19.92 4.83
C GLY A 106 -8.63 19.80 3.31
N SER A 107 -9.84 19.45 2.88
CA SER A 107 -10.21 19.33 1.46
C SER A 107 -10.00 20.62 0.65
N GLY A 108 -10.01 21.79 1.29
CA GLY A 108 -9.85 23.08 0.62
C GLY A 108 -8.55 23.22 -0.18
N ILE A 109 -7.44 22.59 0.26
CA ILE A 109 -6.17 22.66 -0.48
C ILE A 109 -6.29 21.90 -1.82
N PHE A 110 -6.92 20.73 -1.82
CA PHE A 110 -7.16 19.97 -3.04
C PHE A 110 -8.12 20.69 -3.98
N GLU A 111 -9.13 21.36 -3.43
CA GLU A 111 -10.10 22.14 -4.20
C GLU A 111 -9.44 23.36 -4.86
N HIS A 112 -8.64 24.13 -4.11
CA HIS A 112 -7.88 25.25 -4.68
C HIS A 112 -6.88 24.79 -5.75
N LEU A 113 -6.20 23.66 -5.52
CA LEU A 113 -5.29 23.08 -6.50
C LEU A 113 -6.04 22.64 -7.77
N SER A 114 -7.22 22.03 -7.61
CA SER A 114 -8.08 21.62 -8.73
C SER A 114 -8.55 22.83 -9.55
N ILE A 115 -9.02 23.90 -8.90
CA ILE A 115 -9.46 25.14 -9.57
C ILE A 115 -8.31 25.81 -10.32
N ALA A 116 -7.13 25.90 -9.69
CA ALA A 116 -5.94 26.48 -10.30
C ALA A 116 -5.50 25.68 -11.53
N LEU A 117 -5.55 24.35 -11.45
CA LEU A 117 -5.19 23.44 -12.53
C LEU A 117 -6.19 23.54 -13.70
N ASP A 118 -7.50 23.53 -13.43
CA ASP A 118 -8.52 23.66 -14.46
C ASP A 118 -8.46 25.02 -15.18
N SER A 119 -8.26 26.09 -14.41
CA SER A 119 -8.08 27.44 -14.96
C SER A 119 -6.85 27.52 -15.88
N SER A 120 -5.75 26.89 -15.47
CA SER A 120 -4.52 26.83 -16.26
C SER A 120 -4.72 26.04 -17.55
N LEU A 121 -5.41 24.89 -17.48
CA LEU A 121 -5.71 24.07 -18.66
C LEU A 121 -6.64 24.79 -19.64
N LYS A 122 -7.64 25.52 -19.14
CA LYS A 122 -8.56 26.31 -19.97
C LYS A 122 -7.81 27.41 -20.72
N MET A 123 -6.88 28.09 -20.06
CA MET A 123 -6.01 29.08 -20.70
C MET A 123 -5.12 28.44 -21.78
N THR A 124 -4.45 27.33 -21.47
CA THR A 124 -3.61 26.60 -22.43
C THR A 124 -4.41 26.14 -23.65
N LYS A 125 -5.64 25.66 -23.46
CA LYS A 125 -6.53 25.25 -24.55
C LYS A 125 -6.86 26.43 -25.48
N GLY A 126 -7.11 27.61 -24.92
CA GLY A 126 -7.34 28.83 -25.69
C GLY A 126 -6.14 29.22 -26.55
N PHE A 127 -4.94 29.23 -25.95
CA PHE A 127 -3.69 29.48 -26.67
C PHE A 127 -3.44 28.45 -27.77
N MET A 128 -3.68 27.17 -27.50
CA MET A 128 -3.51 26.09 -28.48
C MET A 128 -4.40 26.28 -29.72
N VAL A 129 -5.68 26.64 -29.53
CA VAL A 129 -6.58 26.94 -30.65
C VAL A 129 -6.09 28.16 -31.45
N GLY A 130 -5.63 29.21 -30.76
CA GLY A 130 -5.05 30.39 -31.42
C GLY A 130 -3.81 30.05 -32.24
N CYS A 131 -2.88 29.25 -31.69
CA CYS A 131 -1.68 28.80 -32.39
C CYS A 131 -2.01 27.95 -33.62
N VAL A 132 -2.98 27.03 -33.52
CA VAL A 132 -3.44 26.21 -34.66
C VAL A 132 -4.06 27.10 -35.74
N GLY A 133 -4.88 28.09 -35.38
CA GLY A 133 -5.46 29.04 -36.32
C GLY A 133 -4.39 29.85 -37.06
N LEU A 134 -3.41 30.38 -36.33
CA LEU A 134 -2.27 31.09 -36.93
C LEU A 134 -1.43 30.18 -37.83
N PHE A 135 -1.20 28.93 -37.43
CA PHE A 135 -0.47 27.96 -38.24
C PHE A 135 -1.18 27.67 -39.56
N LEU A 136 -2.50 27.43 -39.54
CA LEU A 136 -3.29 27.21 -40.76
C LEU A 136 -3.32 28.44 -41.68
N LEU A 137 -3.46 29.65 -41.11
CA LEU A 137 -3.36 30.90 -41.87
C LEU A 137 -1.98 31.07 -42.52
N SER A 138 -0.91 30.73 -41.80
CA SER A 138 0.45 30.82 -42.34
C SER A 138 0.67 29.87 -43.53
N ILE A 139 0.07 28.67 -43.50
CA ILE A 139 0.10 27.73 -44.63
C ILE A 139 -0.68 28.28 -45.82
N PHE A 140 -1.86 28.86 -45.58
CA PHE A 140 -2.71 29.38 -46.65
C PHE A 140 -2.15 30.64 -47.32
N LEU A 141 -1.47 31.52 -46.57
CA LEU A 141 -0.82 32.72 -47.11
C LEU A 141 0.50 32.43 -47.84
N TRP A 142 1.10 31.26 -47.61
CA TRP A 142 2.33 30.84 -48.26
C TRP A 142 2.10 30.02 -49.54
N PHE A 143 0.85 29.63 -49.81
CA PHE A 143 0.40 29.00 -51.06
C PHE A 143 -0.20 30.04 -52.01
#